data_AF-A0A971JNQ3-F1
#
_entry.id   AF-A0A971JNQ3-F1
#
_cell.length_a   1.000
_cell.length_b   1.000
_cell.length_c   1.000
_cell.angle_alpha   90.00
_cell.angle_beta   90.00
_cell.angle_gamma   90.00
#
_symmetry.space_group_name_H-M   'P 1'
#
loop_
_entity.id
_entity.type
_entity.pdbx_description
1 polymer ?
#
loop_
_entity_poly.entity_id
_entity_poly.type
_entity_poly.pdbx_seq_one_letter_code
_entity_poly.pdbx_strand_id
1 'polypeptide(L)'
;MVKSRLPFLCLVAAASLMLSSFSPAADMPSGFWPLVDDSIDYTGQWGDAVNHGATFSPCAVDGVPVRFNGQDAYFEAPGRVPFGADDFTLLLWVGTKATLDDGLGDLLSNFDPDRRKGFTLGLATYGGVSNSQPNYRTLHFGLDNGTEPVWIWCGRPGNAVFVFGFAVHDGALYAATCEPGAEEAGHVYRYEGGSVWTDCGSPDRSNAVMALAVHDGCLYAGTGWYDTTGSALEASPNTTPGGKVYRYDGGTEWNPCGALSNPETGEAATLGGLGVYKGALYATTLKQAGFGLYRYDGGTAWTYCGNPGRRVLNPCVFNGDLYMVSYDGPGGPFRYNGVEWSYVGGTIDPPISQDYSFAVYGGRLRLSTWPDANVYQMEDTGTWSACGKPDGELETMGMMVYNGKLYAGTLPSSRVYRLDGENTWTPVSEQLDTAPGKYRRAWSMALYQGKLFCGTLPSGNVWSLQAGGCVTHDHALAPGWRHLAAVRQGRDLLLYVDGVRVAAGTLPGDSPFDISSDTPLQIGRGPGDYFNGYMRNLQAYTRALSEAEIKQWYEKEKPLTE
;
A
#
# COMPACT_ATOMS: atom_id res chain seq x y z
N MET A 1 57.43 17.14 -63.57
CA MET A 1 58.39 17.13 -62.45
C MET A 1 57.83 16.25 -61.33
N VAL A 2 58.33 15.01 -61.26
CA VAL A 2 58.64 14.19 -60.06
C VAL A 2 57.82 14.48 -58.78
N LYS A 3 56.87 13.64 -58.34
CA LYS A 3 56.94 12.48 -57.40
C LYS A 3 55.47 12.26 -56.93
N SER A 4 54.93 11.15 -56.45
CA SER A 4 55.30 9.75 -56.19
C SER A 4 54.01 9.09 -55.66
N ARG A 5 53.68 7.88 -56.12
CA ARG A 5 52.62 7.03 -55.54
C ARG A 5 53.16 6.33 -54.27
N LEU A 6 52.36 6.24 -53.22
CA LEU A 6 52.48 5.20 -52.19
C LEU A 6 51.07 4.82 -51.66
N PRO A 7 50.79 3.54 -51.35
CA PRO A 7 49.45 3.05 -51.02
C PRO A 7 49.18 2.97 -49.50
N PHE A 8 47.89 2.92 -49.18
CA PHE A 8 47.28 2.66 -47.88
C PHE A 8 47.86 1.39 -47.23
N LEU A 9 48.35 1.51 -45.99
CA LEU A 9 48.72 0.38 -45.12
C LEU A 9 47.63 0.22 -44.06
N CYS A 10 46.93 -0.91 -44.07
CA CYS A 10 46.05 -1.33 -42.98
C CYS A 10 46.89 -1.59 -41.72
N LEU A 11 46.64 -0.85 -40.64
CA LEU A 11 47.10 -1.23 -39.31
C LEU A 11 46.02 -2.08 -38.64
N VAL A 12 46.31 -3.36 -38.49
CA VAL A 12 45.60 -4.25 -37.55
C VAL A 12 46.19 -3.99 -36.16
N ALA A 13 45.43 -3.34 -35.29
CA ALA A 13 45.75 -3.25 -33.87
C ALA A 13 45.05 -4.41 -33.14
N ALA A 14 45.84 -5.40 -32.74
CA ALA A 14 45.41 -6.50 -31.89
C ALA A 14 45.10 -5.98 -30.49
N ALA A 15 43.82 -5.98 -30.11
CA ALA A 15 43.41 -5.78 -28.72
C ALA A 15 43.59 -7.10 -27.97
N SER A 16 44.59 -7.15 -27.10
CA SER A 16 44.86 -8.28 -26.22
C SER A 16 43.70 -8.46 -25.23
N LEU A 17 43.02 -9.63 -25.30
CA LEU A 17 42.14 -10.11 -24.24
C LEU A 17 42.97 -10.28 -22.95
N MET A 18 42.78 -9.40 -21.99
CA MET A 18 43.06 -9.71 -20.59
C MET A 18 41.94 -10.65 -20.13
N LEU A 19 42.24 -11.96 -20.17
CA LEU A 19 41.51 -12.97 -19.42
C LEU A 19 41.68 -12.67 -17.93
N SER A 20 40.75 -11.91 -17.35
CA SER A 20 40.58 -11.87 -15.90
C SER A 20 39.92 -13.18 -15.48
N SER A 21 40.75 -14.18 -15.22
CA SER A 21 40.37 -15.42 -14.59
C SER A 21 40.04 -15.18 -13.11
N PHE A 22 38.76 -14.96 -12.81
CA PHE A 22 38.13 -15.30 -11.52
C PHE A 22 36.64 -15.54 -11.78
N SER A 23 36.30 -16.76 -12.21
CA SER A 23 34.99 -17.33 -11.94
C SER A 23 35.14 -18.21 -10.70
N PRO A 24 34.64 -17.83 -9.51
CA PRO A 24 33.86 -18.83 -8.81
C PRO A 24 32.68 -19.15 -9.74
N ALA A 25 32.38 -20.42 -9.98
CA ALA A 25 31.16 -20.79 -10.68
C ALA A 25 30.02 -19.97 -10.05
N ALA A 26 29.41 -19.06 -10.81
CA ALA A 26 28.22 -18.39 -10.34
C ALA A 26 27.22 -19.52 -10.11
N ASP A 27 26.96 -19.82 -8.83
CA ASP A 27 25.99 -20.84 -8.45
C ASP A 27 24.72 -20.53 -9.23
N MET A 28 24.27 -21.50 -10.02
CA MET A 28 23.06 -21.33 -10.80
C MET A 28 21.87 -21.20 -9.83
N PRO A 29 20.84 -20.42 -10.19
CA PRO A 29 19.62 -20.38 -9.39
C PRO A 29 19.05 -21.81 -9.22
N SER A 30 18.39 -22.06 -8.09
CA SER A 30 17.67 -23.30 -7.83
C SER A 30 16.35 -23.36 -8.58
N GLY A 31 15.72 -22.22 -8.87
CA GLY A 31 14.57 -22.10 -9.77
C GLY A 31 14.73 -20.90 -10.69
N PHE A 32 14.41 -21.03 -11.98
CA PHE A 32 14.58 -19.95 -12.95
C PHE A 32 13.48 -19.98 -14.01
N TRP A 33 12.63 -18.94 -13.99
CA TRP A 33 11.63 -18.69 -15.01
C TRP A 33 12.00 -17.40 -15.76
N PRO A 34 12.39 -17.49 -17.05
CA PRO A 34 12.64 -16.30 -17.86
C PRO A 34 11.41 -15.41 -17.97
N LEU A 35 10.22 -16.01 -18.09
CA LEU A 35 8.92 -15.31 -18.24
C LEU A 35 8.91 -14.34 -19.43
N VAL A 36 9.48 -14.76 -20.55
CA VAL A 36 9.57 -14.00 -21.80
C VAL A 36 8.59 -14.57 -22.83
N ASP A 37 8.73 -15.84 -23.17
CA ASP A 37 7.91 -16.56 -24.15
C ASP A 37 7.33 -17.88 -23.62
N ASP A 38 7.77 -18.30 -22.44
CA ASP A 38 7.28 -19.49 -21.74
C ASP A 38 7.24 -19.28 -20.21
N SER A 39 6.72 -20.29 -19.52
CA SER A 39 6.69 -20.38 -18.05
C SER A 39 7.41 -21.63 -17.54
N ILE A 40 8.43 -22.09 -18.28
CA ILE A 40 9.21 -23.29 -17.96
C ILE A 40 10.24 -22.93 -16.88
N ASP A 41 10.46 -23.85 -15.94
CA ASP A 41 11.59 -23.74 -15.01
C ASP A 41 12.86 -24.29 -15.68
N TYR A 42 13.77 -23.39 -16.06
CA TYR A 42 14.96 -23.74 -16.83
C TYR A 42 16.00 -24.51 -15.98
N THR A 43 15.81 -24.60 -14.66
CA THR A 43 16.62 -25.47 -13.80
C THR A 43 16.06 -26.89 -13.74
N GLY A 44 14.76 -27.06 -14.03
CA GLY A 44 14.01 -28.30 -13.92
C GLY A 44 13.82 -28.81 -12.48
N GLN A 45 14.09 -27.98 -11.45
CA GLN A 45 14.08 -28.42 -10.05
C GLN A 45 12.78 -28.05 -9.32
N TRP A 46 12.14 -26.95 -9.70
CA TRP A 46 10.92 -26.41 -9.08
C TRP A 46 9.69 -26.61 -9.97
N GLY A 47 9.90 -26.88 -11.26
CA GLY A 47 8.86 -27.28 -12.19
C GLY A 47 8.22 -26.11 -12.94
N ASP A 48 7.64 -26.44 -14.10
CA ASP A 48 7.04 -25.47 -15.00
C ASP A 48 5.82 -24.81 -14.35
N ALA A 49 5.77 -23.49 -14.39
CA ALA A 49 4.67 -22.74 -13.81
C ALA A 49 3.44 -22.78 -14.72
N VAL A 50 2.28 -23.09 -14.15
CA VAL A 50 1.00 -23.13 -14.85
C VAL A 50 0.50 -21.71 -15.05
N ASN A 51 0.23 -21.33 -16.30
CA ASN A 51 -0.27 -20.00 -16.64
C ASN A 51 -1.80 -19.90 -16.43
N HIS A 52 -2.22 -18.98 -15.58
CA HIS A 52 -3.61 -18.62 -15.35
C HIS A 52 -3.88 -17.21 -15.91
N GLY A 53 -3.92 -17.07 -17.24
CA GLY A 53 -4.39 -15.85 -17.90
C GLY A 53 -3.35 -14.73 -18.10
N ALA A 54 -2.10 -14.92 -17.66
CA ALA A 54 -1.02 -14.01 -17.97
C ALA A 54 -0.64 -14.09 -19.46
N THR A 55 -0.26 -12.94 -20.05
CA THR A 55 -0.04 -12.85 -21.50
C THR A 55 1.39 -12.48 -21.83
N PHE A 56 2.06 -13.24 -22.68
CA PHE A 56 3.36 -12.87 -23.22
C PHE A 56 3.17 -11.73 -24.23
N SER A 57 3.76 -10.56 -23.96
CA SER A 57 3.44 -9.33 -24.68
C SER A 57 4.30 -9.13 -25.93
N PRO A 58 3.74 -9.17 -27.16
CA PRO A 58 4.52 -9.03 -28.39
C PRO A 58 5.08 -7.61 -28.64
N CYS A 59 4.79 -6.63 -27.76
CA CYS A 59 4.96 -5.19 -28.03
C CYS A 59 6.00 -4.45 -27.18
N ALA A 60 6.85 -5.14 -26.40
CA ALA A 60 7.89 -4.46 -25.63
C ALA A 60 9.16 -4.25 -26.47
N VAL A 61 9.70 -3.03 -26.44
CA VAL A 61 10.88 -2.59 -27.21
C VAL A 61 12.18 -3.30 -26.76
N ASP A 62 12.16 -3.96 -25.59
CA ASP A 62 13.31 -4.61 -24.95
C ASP A 62 13.12 -6.14 -24.74
N GLY A 63 12.36 -6.80 -25.62
CA GLY A 63 12.06 -8.24 -25.59
C GLY A 63 10.74 -8.54 -24.90
N VAL A 64 9.96 -9.49 -25.43
CA VAL A 64 8.56 -9.81 -25.07
C VAL A 64 8.46 -10.30 -23.62
N PRO A 65 8.08 -9.51 -22.60
CA PRO A 65 7.94 -10.01 -21.24
C PRO A 65 6.52 -10.53 -21.01
N VAL A 66 6.30 -11.25 -19.93
CA VAL A 66 4.95 -11.54 -19.48
C VAL A 66 4.28 -10.31 -18.87
N ARG A 67 3.00 -10.12 -19.19
CA ARG A 67 2.09 -9.13 -18.63
C ARG A 67 1.06 -9.77 -17.71
N PHE A 68 0.93 -9.18 -16.53
CA PHE A 68 -0.15 -9.42 -15.57
C PHE A 68 -1.15 -8.27 -15.64
N ASN A 69 -2.45 -8.57 -15.50
CA ASN A 69 -3.52 -7.62 -15.76
C ASN A 69 -4.06 -6.93 -14.49
N GLY A 70 -3.55 -7.27 -13.31
CA GLY A 70 -4.02 -6.73 -12.03
C GLY A 70 -5.34 -7.31 -11.51
N GLN A 71 -5.96 -8.28 -12.19
CA GLN A 71 -7.32 -8.72 -11.86
C GLN A 71 -7.42 -10.21 -11.57
N ASP A 72 -6.87 -11.04 -12.45
CA ASP A 72 -6.98 -12.50 -12.36
C ASP A 72 -5.80 -13.25 -13.00
N ALA A 73 -4.84 -12.53 -13.59
CA ALA A 73 -3.67 -13.14 -14.23
C ALA A 73 -2.59 -13.50 -13.22
N TYR A 74 -2.15 -14.75 -13.21
CA TYR A 74 -1.01 -15.21 -12.40
C TYR A 74 -0.39 -16.49 -12.96
N PHE A 75 0.73 -16.93 -12.37
CA PHE A 75 1.23 -18.29 -12.54
C PHE A 75 1.31 -19.03 -11.21
N GLU A 76 1.23 -20.35 -11.29
CA GLU A 76 1.44 -21.25 -10.16
C GLU A 76 2.59 -22.22 -10.47
N ALA A 77 3.69 -22.12 -9.72
CA ALA A 77 4.76 -23.11 -9.78
C ALA A 77 4.42 -24.30 -8.85
N PRO A 78 4.40 -25.54 -9.37
CA PRO A 78 3.93 -26.70 -8.64
C PRO A 78 4.91 -27.11 -7.52
N GLY A 79 4.38 -27.82 -6.53
CA GLY A 79 5.19 -28.41 -5.47
C GLY A 79 5.54 -27.45 -4.34
N ARG A 80 6.41 -27.92 -3.45
CA ARG A 80 6.76 -27.24 -2.20
C ARG A 80 8.01 -26.40 -2.38
N VAL A 81 7.92 -25.12 -2.01
CA VAL A 81 9.06 -24.21 -2.00
C VAL A 81 10.08 -24.66 -0.93
N PRO A 82 11.33 -24.99 -1.29
CA PRO A 82 12.32 -25.61 -0.40
C PRO A 82 13.07 -24.58 0.48
N PHE A 83 12.40 -23.55 1.00
CA PHE A 83 13.06 -22.55 1.86
C PHE A 83 13.08 -22.95 3.34
N GLY A 84 11.94 -23.38 3.89
CA GLY A 84 11.87 -23.81 5.30
C GLY A 84 12.46 -22.78 6.28
N ALA A 85 13.48 -23.18 7.05
CA ALA A 85 14.20 -22.30 7.97
C ALA A 85 15.52 -21.75 7.40
N ASP A 86 15.86 -22.11 6.16
CA ASP A 86 17.14 -21.79 5.53
C ASP A 86 17.15 -20.39 4.91
N ASP A 87 18.35 -19.97 4.54
CA ASP A 87 18.58 -18.72 3.81
C ASP A 87 18.10 -18.85 2.37
N PHE A 88 17.60 -17.75 1.80
CA PHE A 88 17.20 -17.73 0.40
C PHE A 88 17.24 -16.33 -0.20
N THR A 89 17.24 -16.29 -1.53
CA THR A 89 17.12 -15.06 -2.30
C THR A 89 16.10 -15.24 -3.41
N LEU A 90 15.20 -14.27 -3.55
CA LEU A 90 14.32 -14.10 -4.70
C LEU A 90 14.84 -12.89 -5.49
N LEU A 91 14.97 -13.03 -6.80
CA LEU A 91 15.46 -11.99 -7.70
C LEU A 91 14.58 -11.94 -8.95
N LEU A 92 14.17 -10.74 -9.36
CA LEU A 92 13.25 -10.57 -10.49
C LEU A 92 13.32 -9.15 -11.05
N TRP A 93 12.99 -9.01 -12.33
CA TRP A 93 12.70 -7.71 -12.93
C TRP A 93 11.21 -7.47 -12.97
N VAL A 94 10.77 -6.27 -12.54
CA VAL A 94 9.38 -5.83 -12.62
C VAL A 94 9.28 -4.54 -13.41
N GLY A 95 8.31 -4.47 -14.33
CA GLY A 95 8.00 -3.31 -15.15
C GLY A 95 6.65 -2.75 -14.76
N THR A 96 6.59 -1.49 -14.31
CA THR A 96 5.32 -0.86 -13.92
C THR A 96 5.12 0.48 -14.63
N LYS A 97 3.86 0.82 -14.92
CA LYS A 97 3.52 2.12 -15.50
C LYS A 97 3.64 3.23 -14.46
N ALA A 98 3.90 4.46 -14.92
CA ALA A 98 3.87 5.65 -14.08
C ALA A 98 2.42 5.96 -13.65
N THR A 99 1.52 6.04 -14.61
CA THR A 99 0.08 6.22 -14.39
C THR A 99 -0.58 4.89 -14.08
N LEU A 100 -1.25 4.82 -12.93
CA LEU A 100 -1.98 3.64 -12.47
C LEU A 100 -3.48 3.89 -12.50
N ASP A 101 -4.23 2.91 -12.98
CA ASP A 101 -5.68 2.80 -12.88
C ASP A 101 -6.10 1.75 -11.83
N ASP A 102 -5.14 1.13 -11.16
CA ASP A 102 -5.35 0.14 -10.08
C ASP A 102 -4.20 0.11 -9.07
N GLY A 103 -4.37 -0.64 -7.99
CA GLY A 103 -3.26 -1.09 -7.15
C GLY A 103 -2.21 -1.88 -7.94
N LEU A 104 -0.97 -1.91 -7.46
CA LEU A 104 0.09 -2.69 -8.13
C LEU A 104 0.04 -4.17 -7.77
N GLY A 105 -0.34 -4.52 -6.54
CA GLY A 105 -0.54 -5.90 -6.12
C GLY A 105 0.74 -6.67 -5.77
N ASP A 106 0.59 -7.98 -5.59
CA ASP A 106 1.63 -8.86 -5.06
C ASP A 106 2.45 -9.53 -6.16
N LEU A 107 3.77 -9.58 -5.97
CA LEU A 107 4.72 -10.11 -6.94
C LEU A 107 4.89 -11.62 -6.79
N LEU A 108 5.16 -12.09 -5.57
CA LEU A 108 5.41 -13.49 -5.26
C LEU A 108 4.81 -13.82 -3.90
N SER A 109 4.18 -14.98 -3.77
CA SER A 109 3.77 -15.48 -2.46
C SER A 109 3.86 -16.99 -2.35
N ASN A 110 4.24 -17.43 -1.16
CA ASN A 110 4.11 -18.80 -0.70
C ASN A 110 3.63 -18.70 0.74
N PHE A 111 2.35 -18.41 0.94
CA PHE A 111 1.80 -18.07 2.25
C PHE A 111 0.54 -18.87 2.53
N ASP A 112 0.57 -19.63 3.62
CA ASP A 112 -0.59 -20.31 4.19
C ASP A 112 -1.28 -19.34 5.17
N PRO A 113 -2.49 -18.83 4.85
CA PRO A 113 -3.19 -17.87 5.69
C PRO A 113 -3.79 -18.47 6.96
N ASP A 114 -3.98 -19.79 7.03
CA ASP A 114 -4.54 -20.47 8.20
C ASP A 114 -3.46 -20.72 9.25
N ARG A 115 -2.30 -21.22 8.82
CA ARG A 115 -1.12 -21.37 9.68
C ARG A 115 -0.37 -20.06 9.90
N ARG A 116 -0.65 -19.04 9.08
CA ARG A 116 0.11 -17.77 8.98
C ARG A 116 1.59 -18.05 8.80
N LYS A 117 1.91 -18.91 7.84
CA LYS A 117 3.25 -19.43 7.62
C LYS A 117 3.65 -19.28 6.16
N GLY A 118 4.80 -18.68 5.91
CA GLY A 118 5.26 -18.45 4.54
C GLY A 118 5.90 -17.08 4.33
N PHE A 119 5.97 -16.67 3.06
CA PHE A 119 6.44 -15.35 2.66
C PHE A 119 5.51 -14.65 1.67
N THR A 120 5.59 -13.32 1.65
CA THR A 120 4.95 -12.44 0.66
C THR A 120 5.95 -11.39 0.18
N LEU A 121 5.97 -11.10 -1.11
CA LEU A 121 6.70 -9.99 -1.73
C LEU A 121 5.73 -9.24 -2.63
N GLY A 122 5.56 -7.94 -2.41
CA GLY A 122 4.50 -7.18 -3.11
C GLY A 122 4.72 -5.67 -3.14
N LEU A 123 3.84 -4.99 -3.87
CA LEU A 123 3.83 -3.53 -4.05
C LEU A 123 2.52 -2.97 -3.50
N ALA A 124 2.58 -2.43 -2.29
CA ALA A 124 1.44 -1.86 -1.61
C ALA A 124 1.06 -0.48 -2.18
N THR A 125 -0.17 -0.38 -2.66
CA THR A 125 -0.86 0.87 -2.96
C THR A 125 -2.20 0.84 -2.23
N TYR A 126 -2.24 1.41 -1.04
CA TYR A 126 -3.41 1.35 -0.16
C TYR A 126 -4.12 2.70 -0.17
N GLY A 127 -5.33 2.72 -0.73
CA GLY A 127 -6.24 3.87 -0.75
C GLY A 127 -7.55 3.54 -0.06
N GLY A 128 -8.30 4.58 0.35
CA GLY A 128 -9.54 4.42 1.09
C GLY A 128 -9.36 3.80 2.47
N VAL A 129 -8.17 3.92 3.07
CA VAL A 129 -7.90 3.50 4.45
C VAL A 129 -8.41 4.61 5.36
N SER A 130 -9.69 4.52 5.71
CA SER A 130 -10.46 5.68 6.14
C SER A 130 -10.23 6.84 5.16
N ASN A 131 -9.82 8.02 5.62
CA ASN A 131 -9.76 9.22 4.80
C ASN A 131 -8.53 9.32 3.88
N SER A 132 -7.52 8.45 4.02
CA SER A 132 -6.19 8.65 3.43
C SER A 132 -5.76 7.55 2.46
N GLN A 133 -4.71 7.86 1.68
CA GLN A 133 -3.92 6.90 0.93
C GLN A 133 -2.57 6.72 1.63
N PRO A 134 -2.46 5.80 2.61
CA PRO A 134 -1.26 5.69 3.44
C PRO A 134 -0.02 5.19 2.72
N ASN A 135 -0.18 4.36 1.68
CA ASN A 135 0.92 3.73 0.97
C ASN A 135 0.73 3.89 -0.53
N TYR A 136 1.80 4.27 -1.24
CA TYR A 136 1.81 4.41 -2.69
C TYR A 136 3.08 3.78 -3.25
N ARG A 137 2.91 2.67 -3.98
CA ARG A 137 4.02 1.93 -4.64
C ARG A 137 5.09 1.46 -3.64
N THR A 138 4.69 1.10 -2.42
CA THR A 138 5.60 0.67 -1.34
C THR A 138 5.97 -0.80 -1.54
N LEU A 139 7.24 -1.09 -1.87
CA LEU A 139 7.75 -2.46 -1.92
C LEU A 139 7.85 -3.03 -0.52
N HIS A 140 7.38 -4.26 -0.32
CA HIS A 140 7.46 -4.95 0.97
C HIS A 140 7.81 -6.42 0.81
N PHE A 141 8.54 -6.96 1.78
CA PHE A 141 8.88 -8.37 1.88
C PHE A 141 8.64 -8.84 3.31
N GLY A 142 7.75 -9.83 3.46
CA GLY A 142 7.26 -10.30 4.75
C GLY A 142 7.33 -11.81 4.88
N LEU A 143 7.64 -12.28 6.09
CA LEU A 143 7.63 -13.67 6.51
C LEU A 143 6.82 -13.78 7.81
N ASP A 144 6.01 -14.83 7.94
CA ASP A 144 5.42 -15.22 9.22
C ASP A 144 5.59 -16.74 9.44
N ASN A 145 5.56 -17.13 10.72
CA ASN A 145 5.58 -18.51 11.19
C ASN A 145 4.59 -18.65 12.36
N GLY A 146 3.36 -18.16 12.16
CA GLY A 146 2.32 -18.19 13.18
C GLY A 146 2.66 -17.36 14.42
N THR A 147 3.46 -16.30 14.28
CA THR A 147 3.93 -15.53 15.45
C THR A 147 2.79 -14.79 16.13
N GLU A 148 2.92 -14.57 17.44
CA GLU A 148 1.92 -13.76 18.16
C GLU A 148 2.12 -12.27 17.87
N PRO A 149 1.04 -11.51 17.60
CA PRO A 149 1.13 -10.09 17.34
C PRO A 149 1.64 -9.32 18.57
N VAL A 150 2.62 -8.43 18.37
CA VAL A 150 3.20 -7.57 19.41
C VAL A 150 2.85 -6.11 19.11
N TRP A 151 2.21 -5.44 20.06
CA TRP A 151 1.89 -4.02 20.00
C TRP A 151 2.88 -3.17 20.77
N ILE A 152 3.27 -2.04 20.16
CA ILE A 152 4.16 -1.04 20.76
C ILE A 152 3.47 0.31 20.70
N TRP A 153 3.40 1.01 21.83
CA TRP A 153 2.93 2.39 21.87
C TRP A 153 3.97 3.29 21.21
N CYS A 154 3.52 4.05 20.21
CA CYS A 154 4.35 4.93 19.40
C CYS A 154 4.18 6.40 19.74
N GLY A 155 3.63 6.73 20.91
CA GLY A 155 3.46 8.11 21.33
C GLY A 155 2.11 8.71 20.94
N ARG A 156 1.95 9.98 21.31
CA ARG A 156 0.85 10.85 20.90
C ARG A 156 1.46 12.02 20.11
N PRO A 157 1.09 12.24 18.84
CA PRO A 157 1.55 13.39 18.09
C PRO A 157 0.92 14.67 18.66
N GLY A 158 1.76 15.56 19.22
CA GLY A 158 1.32 16.83 19.81
C GLY A 158 0.18 16.69 20.82
N ASN A 159 -0.84 17.53 20.69
CA ASN A 159 -2.04 17.50 21.51
C ASN A 159 -3.20 16.75 20.83
N ALA A 160 -2.92 15.94 19.79
CA ALA A 160 -3.94 15.25 19.01
C ALA A 160 -4.95 14.52 19.89
N VAL A 161 -6.24 14.74 19.70
CA VAL A 161 -7.28 13.86 20.25
C VAL A 161 -7.66 12.78 19.24
N PHE A 162 -7.36 13.01 17.97
CA PHE A 162 -7.68 12.12 16.87
C PHE A 162 -6.53 12.04 15.88
N VAL A 163 -6.11 10.82 15.52
CA VAL A 163 -5.25 10.57 14.37
C VAL A 163 -6.10 10.16 13.16
N PHE A 164 -6.40 11.14 12.30
CA PHE A 164 -7.33 11.00 11.17
C PHE A 164 -6.82 10.10 10.06
N GLY A 165 -5.50 10.08 9.84
CA GLY A 165 -4.91 9.40 8.70
C GLY A 165 -3.40 9.41 8.76
N PHE A 166 -2.81 8.59 7.89
CA PHE A 166 -1.37 8.49 7.72
C PHE A 166 -0.99 8.59 6.25
N ALA A 167 0.27 8.91 5.98
CA ALA A 167 0.92 8.70 4.70
C ALA A 167 2.41 8.42 4.89
N VAL A 168 2.94 7.46 4.15
CA VAL A 168 4.38 7.23 4.02
C VAL A 168 4.89 8.04 2.84
N HIS A 169 5.83 8.94 3.11
CA HIS A 169 6.40 9.85 2.13
C HIS A 169 7.89 10.03 2.39
N ASP A 170 8.70 9.86 1.35
CA ASP A 170 10.14 10.10 1.36
C ASP A 170 10.87 9.48 2.57
N GLY A 171 10.60 8.19 2.83
CA GLY A 171 11.25 7.43 3.88
C GLY A 171 10.69 7.66 5.28
N ALA A 172 9.62 8.45 5.44
CA ALA A 172 9.05 8.77 6.74
C ALA A 172 7.53 8.55 6.81
N LEU A 173 7.03 8.27 8.02
CA LEU A 173 5.60 8.19 8.33
C LEU A 173 5.10 9.55 8.83
N TYR A 174 4.02 10.03 8.23
CA TYR A 174 3.31 11.24 8.62
C TYR A 174 1.92 10.92 9.14
N ALA A 175 1.49 11.62 10.19
CA ALA A 175 0.18 11.50 10.81
C ALA A 175 -0.59 12.82 10.73
N ALA A 176 -1.84 12.78 10.27
CA ALA A 176 -2.77 13.90 10.27
C ALA A 176 -3.61 13.89 11.55
N THR A 177 -3.74 15.04 12.21
CA THR A 177 -4.35 15.12 13.54
C THR A 177 -5.55 16.06 13.64
N CYS A 178 -6.33 15.86 14.70
CA CYS A 178 -7.29 16.83 15.22
C CYS A 178 -6.85 17.35 16.58
N GLU A 179 -6.79 18.66 16.74
CA GLU A 179 -6.54 19.35 18.02
C GLU A 179 -7.63 20.43 18.19
N PRO A 180 -8.66 20.17 19.02
CA PRO A 180 -9.90 20.92 18.99
C PRO A 180 -9.92 22.18 19.88
N GLY A 181 -8.85 22.45 20.64
CA GLY A 181 -8.75 23.62 21.50
C GLY A 181 -8.99 24.95 20.76
N ALA A 182 -9.40 25.99 21.49
CA ALA A 182 -9.87 27.25 20.88
C ALA A 182 -8.81 27.91 19.98
N GLU A 183 -7.54 27.79 20.35
CA GLU A 183 -6.39 28.32 19.61
C GLU A 183 -5.59 27.23 18.87
N GLU A 184 -5.99 25.96 19.04
CA GLU A 184 -5.36 24.80 18.40
C GLU A 184 -5.86 24.64 16.96
N ALA A 185 -5.11 23.90 16.15
CA ALA A 185 -5.46 23.58 14.77
C ALA A 185 -5.06 22.13 14.48
N GLY A 186 -5.51 21.56 13.37
CA GLY A 186 -4.98 20.27 12.92
C GLY A 186 -3.54 20.41 12.46
N HIS A 187 -2.69 19.44 12.81
CA HIS A 187 -1.29 19.41 12.41
C HIS A 187 -0.99 18.15 11.60
N VAL A 188 0.16 18.18 10.92
CA VAL A 188 0.81 16.98 10.41
C VAL A 188 2.06 16.75 11.23
N TYR A 189 2.28 15.51 11.69
CA TYR A 189 3.47 15.15 12.45
C TYR A 189 4.24 14.04 11.74
N ARG A 190 5.58 14.13 11.75
CA ARG A 190 6.47 13.07 11.26
C ARG A 190 6.97 12.21 12.41
N TYR A 191 6.92 10.89 12.25
CA TYR A 191 7.41 9.94 13.24
C TYR A 191 8.93 9.86 13.23
N GLU A 192 9.56 9.96 14.40
CA GLU A 192 11.03 9.87 14.57
C GLU A 192 11.48 8.54 15.18
N GLY A 193 10.54 7.67 15.55
CA GLY A 193 10.82 6.42 16.26
C GLY A 193 10.49 6.50 17.76
N GLY A 194 10.30 5.33 18.36
CA GLY A 194 9.89 5.21 19.76
C GLY A 194 8.54 5.88 19.99
N SER A 195 8.50 6.92 20.82
CA SER A 195 7.30 7.73 21.10
C SER A 195 7.40 9.17 20.60
N VAL A 196 8.37 9.46 19.73
CA VAL A 196 8.74 10.82 19.33
C VAL A 196 8.13 11.19 17.98
N TRP A 197 7.56 12.39 17.93
CA TRP A 197 6.96 12.99 16.75
C TRP A 197 7.45 14.42 16.58
N THR A 198 7.86 14.77 15.36
CA THR A 198 8.22 16.13 14.98
C THR A 198 7.00 16.81 14.37
N ASP A 199 6.67 18.01 14.83
CA ASP A 199 5.61 18.84 14.23
C ASP A 199 6.05 19.35 12.86
N CYS A 200 5.27 19.02 11.82
CA CYS A 200 5.46 19.48 10.45
C CYS A 200 4.52 20.63 10.09
N GLY A 201 3.98 21.31 11.08
CA GLY A 201 3.14 22.49 10.94
C GLY A 201 1.67 22.18 10.73
N SER A 202 0.90 23.27 10.73
CA SER A 202 -0.54 23.25 10.51
C SER A 202 -0.86 23.93 9.17
N PRO A 203 -1.37 23.19 8.17
CA PRO A 203 -1.66 23.75 6.86
C PRO A 203 -2.82 24.76 6.86
N ASP A 204 -3.72 24.71 7.85
CA ASP A 204 -4.89 25.58 7.95
C ASP A 204 -5.27 25.79 9.42
N ARG A 205 -6.01 26.86 9.73
CA ARG A 205 -6.46 27.14 11.10
C ARG A 205 -7.65 26.29 11.56
N SER A 206 -8.17 25.42 10.69
CA SER A 206 -9.19 24.44 11.05
C SER A 206 -8.66 23.43 12.07
N ASN A 207 -9.53 22.90 12.92
CA ASN A 207 -9.13 22.01 14.02
C ASN A 207 -8.59 20.64 13.59
N ALA A 208 -8.66 20.28 12.30
CA ALA A 208 -8.17 19.01 11.80
C ALA A 208 -7.49 19.07 10.43
N VAL A 209 -6.46 18.24 10.28
CA VAL A 209 -6.04 17.68 9.00
C VAL A 209 -6.78 16.35 8.85
N MET A 210 -7.60 16.24 7.81
CA MET A 210 -8.56 15.15 7.64
C MET A 210 -7.97 13.97 6.85
N ALA A 211 -7.05 14.24 5.92
CA ALA A 211 -6.55 13.23 5.00
C ALA A 211 -5.15 13.56 4.50
N LEU A 212 -4.38 12.50 4.21
CA LEU A 212 -3.08 12.57 3.55
C LEU A 212 -3.05 11.66 2.30
N ALA A 213 -2.30 12.09 1.28
CA ALA A 213 -1.97 11.26 0.13
C ALA A 213 -0.64 11.72 -0.50
N VAL A 214 0.07 10.80 -1.15
CA VAL A 214 1.25 11.13 -1.95
C VAL A 214 0.85 11.18 -3.42
N HIS A 215 1.17 12.28 -4.10
CA HIS A 215 0.90 12.48 -5.52
C HIS A 215 2.09 13.21 -6.16
N ASP A 216 2.56 12.72 -7.30
CA ASP A 216 3.69 13.28 -8.04
C ASP A 216 4.94 13.55 -7.18
N GLY A 217 5.22 12.61 -6.26
CA GLY A 217 6.36 12.69 -5.36
C GLY A 217 6.24 13.72 -4.25
N CYS A 218 5.06 14.31 -4.02
CA CYS A 218 4.82 15.25 -2.93
C CYS A 218 3.73 14.75 -1.97
N LEU A 219 3.84 15.11 -0.70
CA LEU A 219 2.80 14.89 0.31
C LEU A 219 1.74 15.99 0.23
N TYR A 220 0.47 15.59 0.16
CA TYR A 220 -0.69 16.48 0.21
C TYR A 220 -1.52 16.25 1.46
N ALA A 221 -2.03 17.34 2.02
CA ALA A 221 -2.90 17.36 3.19
C ALA A 221 -4.22 18.06 2.87
N GLY A 222 -5.33 17.45 3.28
CA GLY A 222 -6.64 18.06 3.18
C GLY A 222 -7.17 18.46 4.56
N THR A 223 -7.70 19.68 4.70
CA THR A 223 -8.06 20.27 5.99
C THR A 223 -9.56 20.33 6.21
N GLY A 224 -10.00 20.45 7.46
CA GLY A 224 -11.42 20.49 7.74
C GLY A 224 -11.77 20.84 9.18
N TRP A 225 -12.96 21.41 9.35
CA TRP A 225 -13.58 21.47 10.67
C TRP A 225 -14.21 20.11 11.00
N TYR A 226 -13.69 19.46 12.03
CA TYR A 226 -14.26 18.26 12.61
C TYR A 226 -15.16 18.59 13.80
N ASP A 227 -16.41 18.13 13.72
CA ASP A 227 -17.36 18.22 14.82
C ASP A 227 -17.17 17.01 15.76
N THR A 228 -16.47 17.26 16.86
CA THR A 228 -16.12 16.28 17.89
C THR A 228 -17.35 15.71 18.63
N THR A 229 -18.51 16.37 18.56
CA THR A 229 -19.74 15.87 19.21
C THR A 229 -20.27 14.60 18.56
N GLY A 230 -19.98 14.39 17.27
CA GLY A 230 -20.27 13.14 16.56
C GLY A 230 -19.56 11.91 17.14
N SER A 231 -18.54 12.15 17.98
CA SER A 231 -17.78 11.13 18.71
C SER A 231 -18.11 11.07 20.19
N ALA A 232 -19.19 11.74 20.61
CA ALA A 232 -19.56 11.90 22.01
C ALA A 232 -18.45 12.56 22.87
N LEU A 233 -17.70 13.48 22.27
CA LEU A 233 -16.75 14.36 22.96
C LEU A 233 -17.37 15.76 23.13
N GLU A 234 -16.73 16.60 23.94
CA GLU A 234 -17.09 18.02 24.03
C GLU A 234 -16.96 18.70 22.66
N ALA A 235 -17.85 19.65 22.39
CA ALA A 235 -17.83 20.40 21.14
C ALA A 235 -16.52 21.19 21.01
N SER A 236 -15.86 21.06 19.87
CA SER A 236 -14.66 21.81 19.54
C SER A 236 -14.93 23.31 19.60
N PRO A 237 -14.27 24.09 20.49
CA PRO A 237 -14.38 25.54 20.47
C PRO A 237 -13.81 26.16 19.18
N ASN A 238 -12.84 25.52 18.53
CA ASN A 238 -12.42 25.92 17.19
C ASN A 238 -13.41 25.39 16.14
N THR A 239 -14.11 26.31 15.47
CA THR A 239 -15.08 26.05 14.39
C THR A 239 -14.62 26.56 13.02
N THR A 240 -13.33 26.89 12.89
CA THR A 240 -12.76 27.43 11.65
C THR A 240 -12.93 26.46 10.50
N PRO A 241 -13.58 26.85 9.39
CA PRO A 241 -13.79 25.97 8.25
C PRO A 241 -12.47 25.63 7.56
N GLY A 242 -12.35 24.38 7.10
CA GLY A 242 -11.30 23.93 6.19
C GLY A 242 -11.85 23.75 4.78
N GLY A 243 -11.80 22.53 4.23
CA GLY A 243 -12.23 22.25 2.86
C GLY A 243 -11.20 22.63 1.80
N LYS A 244 -9.92 22.68 2.21
CA LYS A 244 -8.80 23.10 1.38
C LYS A 244 -7.76 21.99 1.30
N VAL A 245 -6.93 22.05 0.27
CA VAL A 245 -5.81 21.13 0.08
C VAL A 245 -4.52 21.91 0.06
N TYR A 246 -3.46 21.33 0.61
CA TYR A 246 -2.12 21.91 0.67
C TYR A 246 -1.08 20.86 0.29
N ARG A 247 0.04 21.30 -0.28
CA ARG A 247 1.23 20.49 -0.54
C ARG A 247 2.28 20.80 0.51
N TYR A 248 2.93 19.78 1.05
CA TYR A 248 4.04 19.94 1.98
C TYR A 248 5.30 20.41 1.25
N ASP A 249 5.91 21.49 1.73
CA ASP A 249 7.16 22.04 1.16
C ASP A 249 8.39 21.78 2.08
N GLY A 250 8.18 21.15 3.24
CA GLY A 250 9.23 20.77 4.19
C GLY A 250 9.23 21.61 5.47
N GLY A 251 9.84 21.06 6.52
CA GLY A 251 9.86 21.69 7.84
C GLY A 251 8.45 21.83 8.39
N THR A 252 7.95 23.06 8.43
CA THR A 252 6.60 23.42 8.88
C THR A 252 5.78 24.14 7.81
N GLU A 253 6.28 24.17 6.57
CA GLU A 253 5.73 24.98 5.48
C GLU A 253 4.79 24.17 4.58
N TRP A 254 3.68 24.80 4.21
CA TRP A 254 2.62 24.21 3.39
C TRP A 254 2.18 25.18 2.29
N ASN A 255 2.29 24.75 1.04
CA ASN A 255 1.83 25.52 -0.10
C ASN A 255 0.34 25.29 -0.38
N PRO A 256 -0.50 26.35 -0.46
CA PRO A 256 -1.92 26.21 -0.78
C PRO A 256 -2.15 25.59 -2.16
N CYS A 257 -3.02 24.59 -2.21
CA CYS A 257 -3.45 23.91 -3.43
C CYS A 257 -4.94 24.10 -3.75
N GLY A 258 -5.59 25.09 -3.12
CA GLY A 258 -6.95 25.52 -3.45
C GLY A 258 -8.02 25.04 -2.45
N ALA A 259 -9.17 25.72 -2.51
CA ALA A 259 -10.37 25.39 -1.76
C ALA A 259 -11.38 24.66 -2.66
N LEU A 260 -12.07 23.67 -2.11
CA LEU A 260 -13.04 22.88 -2.87
C LEU A 260 -14.41 23.57 -2.87
N SER A 261 -14.95 23.80 -4.05
CA SER A 261 -16.29 24.37 -4.22
C SER A 261 -16.87 23.95 -5.56
N ASN A 262 -18.19 23.89 -5.65
CA ASN A 262 -18.89 23.60 -6.90
C ASN A 262 -20.24 24.34 -6.96
N PRO A 263 -20.83 24.52 -8.16
CA PRO A 263 -22.08 25.27 -8.32
C PRO A 263 -23.33 24.54 -7.79
N GLU A 264 -23.26 23.24 -7.51
CA GLU A 264 -24.42 22.43 -7.11
C GLU A 264 -24.61 22.40 -5.59
N THR A 265 -23.52 22.31 -4.83
CA THR A 265 -23.55 22.09 -3.37
C THR A 265 -22.77 23.14 -2.58
N GLY A 266 -22.12 24.09 -3.25
CA GLY A 266 -21.47 25.26 -2.64
C GLY A 266 -20.01 25.02 -2.24
N GLU A 267 -19.55 25.77 -1.24
CA GLU A 267 -18.18 25.69 -0.72
C GLU A 267 -18.05 24.61 0.36
N ALA A 268 -16.96 23.83 0.29
CA ALA A 268 -16.67 22.81 1.27
C ALA A 268 -16.02 23.42 2.53
N ALA A 269 -16.43 22.95 3.71
CA ALA A 269 -15.81 23.32 4.98
C ALA A 269 -15.00 22.17 5.62
N THR A 270 -15.17 20.95 5.14
CA THR A 270 -14.49 19.77 5.70
C THR A 270 -14.16 18.80 4.58
N LEU A 271 -12.87 18.52 4.41
CA LEU A 271 -12.41 17.50 3.48
C LEU A 271 -12.82 16.09 3.95
N GLY A 272 -13.15 15.24 2.99
CA GLY A 272 -13.60 13.86 3.21
C GLY A 272 -12.44 12.89 3.12
N GLY A 273 -11.75 12.84 1.98
CA GLY A 273 -10.58 11.99 1.79
C GLY A 273 -9.81 12.34 0.52
N LEU A 274 -8.57 11.83 0.44
CA LEU A 274 -7.66 12.01 -0.69
C LEU A 274 -7.24 10.65 -1.27
N GLY A 275 -7.06 10.59 -2.59
CA GLY A 275 -6.56 9.41 -3.28
C GLY A 275 -6.12 9.70 -4.71
N VAL A 276 -5.21 8.89 -5.25
CA VAL A 276 -4.70 9.05 -6.61
C VAL A 276 -5.38 8.06 -7.55
N TYR A 277 -5.95 8.55 -8.66
CA TYR A 277 -6.62 7.73 -9.67
C TYR A 277 -6.23 8.20 -11.07
N LYS A 278 -5.82 7.28 -11.94
CA LYS A 278 -5.38 7.58 -13.32
C LYS A 278 -4.38 8.74 -13.41
N GLY A 279 -3.48 8.79 -12.42
CA GLY A 279 -2.39 9.77 -12.35
C GLY A 279 -2.77 11.16 -11.85
N ALA A 280 -4.01 11.40 -11.42
CA ALA A 280 -4.42 12.66 -10.81
C ALA A 280 -4.77 12.46 -9.33
N LEU A 281 -4.53 13.48 -8.51
CA LEU A 281 -5.05 13.55 -7.15
C LEU A 281 -6.54 13.87 -7.18
N TYR A 282 -7.32 13.10 -6.41
CA TYR A 282 -8.74 13.31 -6.20
C TYR A 282 -9.03 13.63 -4.73
N ALA A 283 -10.00 14.50 -4.51
CA ALA A 283 -10.49 14.88 -3.20
C ALA A 283 -12.01 14.71 -3.11
N THR A 284 -12.46 14.34 -1.93
CA THR A 284 -13.88 14.28 -1.53
C THR A 284 -14.11 15.15 -0.31
N THR A 285 -15.35 15.30 0.15
CA THR A 285 -15.73 16.25 1.22
C THR A 285 -16.74 15.62 2.17
N LEU A 286 -16.65 15.94 3.47
CA LEU A 286 -17.41 15.25 4.53
C LEU A 286 -18.81 15.82 4.79
N LYS A 287 -19.05 17.11 4.55
CA LYS A 287 -20.31 17.78 4.92
C LYS A 287 -21.20 17.98 3.68
N GLN A 288 -22.48 18.30 3.91
CA GLN A 288 -23.44 18.57 2.84
C GLN A 288 -23.07 19.82 2.03
N ALA A 289 -22.49 20.85 2.66
CA ALA A 289 -21.94 21.97 1.91
C ALA A 289 -20.67 21.50 1.15
N GLY A 290 -20.64 21.77 -0.15
CA GLY A 290 -19.54 21.41 -1.05
C GLY A 290 -19.40 19.91 -1.33
N PHE A 291 -20.42 19.08 -1.05
CA PHE A 291 -20.29 17.64 -1.29
C PHE A 291 -20.07 17.29 -2.77
N GLY A 292 -19.10 16.43 -3.05
CA GLY A 292 -18.76 15.99 -4.39
C GLY A 292 -17.38 15.34 -4.51
N LEU A 293 -17.01 15.01 -5.75
CA LEU A 293 -15.66 14.57 -6.12
C LEU A 293 -14.95 15.66 -6.92
N TYR A 294 -13.67 15.85 -6.66
CA TYR A 294 -12.85 16.88 -7.28
C TYR A 294 -11.54 16.28 -7.76
N ARG A 295 -11.14 16.59 -9.00
CA ARG A 295 -9.83 16.24 -9.56
C ARG A 295 -8.92 17.46 -9.52
N TYR A 296 -7.71 17.29 -9.03
CA TYR A 296 -6.70 18.33 -9.01
C TYR A 296 -6.14 18.56 -10.42
N ASP A 297 -6.09 19.82 -10.86
CA ASP A 297 -5.53 20.20 -12.16
C ASP A 297 -4.20 20.97 -12.03
N GLY A 298 -3.68 21.12 -10.81
CA GLY A 298 -2.45 21.84 -10.52
C GLY A 298 -2.66 23.25 -9.96
N GLY A 299 -1.63 23.77 -9.28
CA GLY A 299 -1.69 25.07 -8.62
C GLY A 299 -2.77 25.10 -7.55
N THR A 300 -3.83 25.88 -7.79
CA THR A 300 -5.01 25.94 -6.90
C THR A 300 -6.30 25.50 -7.59
N ALA A 301 -6.20 24.89 -8.78
CA ALA A 301 -7.33 24.55 -9.63
C ALA A 301 -7.82 23.12 -9.37
N TRP A 302 -9.15 22.99 -9.31
CA TRP A 302 -9.85 21.72 -9.17
C TRP A 302 -11.02 21.63 -10.15
N THR A 303 -11.12 20.52 -10.87
CA THR A 303 -12.28 20.18 -11.68
C THR A 303 -13.29 19.42 -10.82
N TYR A 304 -14.53 19.90 -10.77
CA TYR A 304 -15.63 19.16 -10.17
C TYR A 304 -16.06 17.98 -11.06
N CYS A 305 -16.08 16.78 -10.51
CA CYS A 305 -16.38 15.52 -11.18
C CYS A 305 -17.80 15.00 -10.90
N GLY A 306 -18.70 15.87 -10.42
CA GLY A 306 -20.06 15.50 -10.06
C GLY A 306 -20.19 14.91 -8.65
N ASN A 307 -21.43 14.56 -8.31
CA ASN A 307 -21.79 13.82 -7.12
C ASN A 307 -22.92 12.82 -7.44
N PRO A 308 -23.05 11.71 -6.70
CA PRO A 308 -24.10 10.72 -6.96
C PRO A 308 -25.41 10.99 -6.18
N GLY A 309 -25.66 12.23 -5.77
CA GLY A 309 -26.81 12.63 -4.95
C GLY A 309 -26.68 12.37 -3.44
N ARG A 310 -25.55 11.79 -3.00
CA ARG A 310 -25.17 11.56 -1.59
C ARG A 310 -23.71 11.94 -1.38
N ARG A 311 -23.34 12.22 -0.14
CA ARG A 311 -21.94 12.47 0.23
C ARG A 311 -21.10 11.22 -0.05
N VAL A 312 -20.00 11.40 -0.79
CA VAL A 312 -19.02 10.36 -1.08
C VAL A 312 -17.70 10.72 -0.43
N LEU A 313 -16.99 9.71 0.09
CA LEU A 313 -15.74 9.88 0.83
C LEU A 313 -14.74 8.76 0.50
N ASN A 314 -13.53 8.90 1.03
CA ASN A 314 -12.52 7.83 1.17
C ASN A 314 -12.25 7.10 -0.15
N PRO A 315 -11.69 7.82 -1.15
CA PRO A 315 -11.45 7.30 -2.49
C PRO A 315 -10.47 6.12 -2.47
N CYS A 316 -10.90 4.98 -3.02
CA CYS A 316 -10.13 3.76 -3.21
C CYS A 316 -10.15 3.37 -4.69
N VAL A 317 -9.00 3.11 -5.28
CA VAL A 317 -8.94 2.60 -6.66
C VAL A 317 -9.01 1.08 -6.62
N PHE A 318 -9.85 0.49 -7.47
CA PHE A 318 -9.95 -0.95 -7.64
C PHE A 318 -10.39 -1.28 -9.07
N ASN A 319 -9.67 -2.18 -9.74
CA ASN A 319 -10.00 -2.73 -11.06
C ASN A 319 -10.35 -1.67 -12.13
N GLY A 320 -9.61 -0.57 -12.18
CA GLY A 320 -9.75 0.48 -13.20
C GLY A 320 -10.66 1.65 -12.83
N ASP A 321 -11.35 1.58 -11.68
CA ASP A 321 -12.34 2.56 -11.23
C ASP A 321 -12.08 3.08 -9.83
N LEU A 322 -12.76 4.17 -9.48
CA LEU A 322 -12.70 4.77 -8.15
C LEU A 322 -13.96 4.41 -7.35
N TYR A 323 -13.77 3.81 -6.19
CA TYR A 323 -14.79 3.44 -5.22
C TYR A 323 -14.75 4.39 -4.02
N MET A 324 -15.92 4.79 -3.53
CA MET A 324 -16.08 5.72 -2.41
C MET A 324 -17.19 5.27 -1.47
N VAL A 325 -16.97 5.50 -0.18
CA VAL A 325 -17.95 5.25 0.87
C VAL A 325 -18.96 6.39 0.98
N SER A 326 -20.06 6.21 1.71
CA SER A 326 -21.07 7.23 2.00
C SER A 326 -21.52 7.20 3.45
N TYR A 327 -21.49 8.37 4.10
CA TYR A 327 -22.03 8.54 5.45
C TYR A 327 -23.52 8.93 5.47
N ASP A 328 -24.15 9.00 4.29
CA ASP A 328 -25.60 9.15 4.14
C ASP A 328 -26.24 7.77 4.01
N GLY A 329 -27.42 7.58 4.63
CA GLY A 329 -28.18 6.32 4.62
C GLY A 329 -29.11 6.16 3.39
N PRO A 330 -29.27 4.95 2.81
CA PRO A 330 -28.46 3.75 3.08
C PRO A 330 -26.99 4.03 2.74
N GLY A 331 -26.02 3.35 3.36
CA GLY A 331 -24.59 3.63 3.15
C GLY A 331 -24.12 3.50 1.69
N GLY A 332 -22.82 3.65 1.47
CA GLY A 332 -22.16 3.33 0.21
C GLY A 332 -22.04 1.82 -0.03
N PRO A 333 -21.28 1.37 -1.04
CA PRO A 333 -20.34 2.17 -1.82
C PRO A 333 -20.90 2.67 -3.16
N PHE A 334 -20.22 3.69 -3.68
CA PHE A 334 -20.40 4.25 -5.02
C PHE A 334 -19.15 4.04 -5.86
N ARG A 335 -19.36 3.83 -7.16
CA ARG A 335 -18.31 3.69 -8.18
C ARG A 335 -18.34 4.90 -9.11
N TYR A 336 -17.15 5.40 -9.46
CA TYR A 336 -16.90 6.39 -10.50
C TYR A 336 -15.89 5.84 -11.50
N ASN A 337 -16.28 5.77 -12.79
CA ASN A 337 -15.43 5.19 -13.84
C ASN A 337 -14.54 6.21 -14.58
N GLY A 338 -14.50 7.45 -14.08
CA GLY A 338 -13.88 8.59 -14.76
C GLY A 338 -14.85 9.48 -15.53
N VAL A 339 -16.11 9.06 -15.67
CA VAL A 339 -17.16 9.81 -16.37
C VAL A 339 -18.48 9.77 -15.59
N GLU A 340 -18.92 8.58 -15.23
CA GLU A 340 -20.25 8.31 -14.67
C GLU A 340 -20.18 7.74 -13.26
N TRP A 341 -21.26 7.96 -12.52
CA TRP A 341 -21.47 7.44 -11.18
C TRP A 341 -22.41 6.23 -11.19
N SER A 342 -22.17 5.29 -10.29
CA SER A 342 -23.06 4.16 -10.06
C SER A 342 -23.14 3.84 -8.56
N TYR A 343 -24.35 3.64 -8.04
CA TYR A 343 -24.52 3.07 -6.71
C TYR A 343 -24.34 1.55 -6.79
N VAL A 344 -23.37 1.02 -6.03
CA VAL A 344 -23.00 -0.40 -6.10
C VAL A 344 -23.19 -1.14 -4.75
N GLY A 345 -23.74 -0.47 -3.74
CA GLY A 345 -24.10 -1.09 -2.44
C GLY A 345 -25.47 -1.76 -2.40
N GLY A 346 -26.18 -1.86 -3.52
CA GLY A 346 -27.59 -2.30 -3.55
C GLY A 346 -27.84 -3.74 -3.10
N THR A 347 -26.81 -4.58 -3.05
CA THR A 347 -26.91 -5.99 -2.67
C THR A 347 -26.35 -6.28 -1.27
N ILE A 348 -25.93 -5.25 -0.53
CA ILE A 348 -25.39 -5.41 0.82
C ILE A 348 -26.53 -5.85 1.74
N ASP A 349 -26.35 -7.02 2.36
CA ASP A 349 -27.31 -7.64 3.28
C ASP A 349 -26.58 -8.26 4.48
N PRO A 350 -26.88 -7.87 5.74
CA PRO A 350 -27.88 -6.87 6.14
C PRO A 350 -27.54 -5.45 5.65
N PRO A 351 -28.52 -4.56 5.47
CA PRO A 351 -28.28 -3.21 4.98
C PRO A 351 -27.50 -2.37 6.00
N ILE A 352 -26.63 -1.51 5.49
CA ILE A 352 -25.76 -0.65 6.30
C ILE A 352 -26.26 0.79 6.34
N SER A 353 -25.95 1.49 7.44
CA SER A 353 -26.25 2.92 7.57
C SER A 353 -25.13 3.79 7.02
N GLN A 354 -23.88 3.35 7.23
CA GLN A 354 -22.66 4.02 6.79
C GLN A 354 -21.58 2.98 6.52
N ASP A 355 -20.63 3.34 5.68
CA ASP A 355 -19.38 2.63 5.39
C ASP A 355 -18.18 3.57 5.57
N TYR A 356 -17.01 3.02 5.91
CA TYR A 356 -15.88 3.81 6.42
C TYR A 356 -14.57 3.62 5.67
N SER A 357 -14.24 2.42 5.22
CA SER A 357 -12.93 2.13 4.63
C SER A 357 -13.04 1.02 3.61
N PHE A 358 -12.09 1.01 2.69
CA PHE A 358 -11.81 -0.12 1.81
C PHE A 358 -10.48 -0.79 2.16
N ALA A 359 -10.32 -2.02 1.70
CA ALA A 359 -9.05 -2.72 1.57
C ALA A 359 -9.18 -3.76 0.44
N VAL A 360 -8.09 -4.09 -0.25
CA VAL A 360 -8.08 -5.20 -1.21
C VAL A 360 -7.39 -6.40 -0.54
N TYR A 361 -8.11 -7.53 -0.44
CA TYR A 361 -7.61 -8.75 0.19
C TYR A 361 -8.06 -9.98 -0.59
N GLY A 362 -7.08 -10.76 -1.05
CA GLY A 362 -7.25 -11.90 -1.95
C GLY A 362 -7.73 -11.50 -3.34
N GLY A 363 -7.37 -10.30 -3.81
CA GLY A 363 -7.83 -9.72 -5.08
C GLY A 363 -9.30 -9.28 -5.07
N ARG A 364 -9.87 -9.06 -3.87
CA ARG A 364 -11.27 -8.66 -3.69
C ARG A 364 -11.36 -7.42 -2.82
N LEU A 365 -12.18 -6.48 -3.26
CA LEU A 365 -12.48 -5.25 -2.53
C LEU A 365 -13.31 -5.57 -1.27
N ARG A 366 -12.84 -5.09 -0.12
CA ARG A 366 -13.47 -5.22 1.19
C ARG A 366 -14.03 -3.88 1.62
N LEU A 367 -15.12 -3.90 2.39
CA LEU A 367 -15.81 -2.72 2.89
C LEU A 367 -16.09 -2.83 4.39
N SER A 368 -15.73 -1.80 5.15
CA SER A 368 -16.04 -1.68 6.59
C SER A 368 -17.26 -0.80 6.85
N THR A 369 -18.05 -1.11 7.90
CA THR A 369 -19.44 -0.61 8.00
C THR A 369 -19.96 -0.35 9.42
N TRP A 370 -21.10 0.35 9.49
CA TRP A 370 -22.01 0.61 10.63
C TRP A 370 -23.39 0.03 10.32
N PRO A 371 -24.17 -0.59 11.26
CA PRO A 371 -24.06 -0.47 12.74
C PRO A 371 -23.50 -1.68 13.47
N ASP A 372 -23.30 -2.77 12.74
CA ASP A 372 -23.02 -4.06 13.34
C ASP A 372 -21.58 -4.48 13.09
N ALA A 373 -20.70 -3.55 12.69
CA ALA A 373 -19.30 -3.81 12.38
C ALA A 373 -19.06 -4.90 11.32
N ASN A 374 -20.05 -5.19 10.46
CA ASN A 374 -19.88 -6.16 9.38
C ASN A 374 -18.77 -5.69 8.43
N VAL A 375 -18.01 -6.65 7.91
CA VAL A 375 -17.14 -6.44 6.76
C VAL A 375 -17.75 -7.17 5.59
N TYR A 376 -17.77 -6.54 4.41
CA TYR A 376 -18.28 -7.17 3.19
C TYR A 376 -17.17 -7.32 2.16
N GLN A 377 -17.29 -8.30 1.27
CA GLN A 377 -16.47 -8.40 0.05
C GLN A 377 -17.33 -8.21 -1.18
N MET A 378 -16.74 -7.58 -2.19
CA MET A 378 -17.30 -7.57 -3.53
C MET A 378 -16.93 -8.88 -4.26
N GLU A 379 -17.94 -9.56 -4.76
CA GLU A 379 -17.82 -10.73 -5.63
C GLU A 379 -17.52 -10.33 -7.07
N ASP A 380 -17.06 -11.26 -7.88
CA ASP A 380 -16.75 -11.03 -9.30
C ASP A 380 -18.00 -10.60 -10.10
N THR A 381 -19.19 -10.95 -9.61
CA THR A 381 -20.50 -10.52 -10.14
C THR A 381 -20.84 -9.05 -9.81
N GLY A 382 -20.05 -8.40 -8.95
CA GLY A 382 -20.32 -7.07 -8.40
C GLY A 382 -21.29 -7.08 -7.21
N THR A 383 -21.78 -8.24 -6.78
CA THR A 383 -22.59 -8.36 -5.57
C THR A 383 -21.72 -8.36 -4.32
N TRP A 384 -22.28 -7.98 -3.18
CA TRP A 384 -21.59 -7.99 -1.89
C TRP A 384 -22.01 -9.18 -1.03
N SER A 385 -21.04 -9.83 -0.40
CA SER A 385 -21.27 -10.89 0.59
C SER A 385 -20.61 -10.53 1.92
N ALA A 386 -21.24 -10.92 3.03
CA ALA A 386 -20.71 -10.66 4.37
C ALA A 386 -19.51 -11.56 4.67
N CYS A 387 -18.47 -10.98 5.26
CA CYS A 387 -17.22 -11.62 5.67
C CYS A 387 -17.10 -11.72 7.20
N GLY A 388 -18.24 -11.88 7.88
CA GLY A 388 -18.33 -11.82 9.33
C GLY A 388 -18.14 -10.42 9.92
N LYS A 389 -17.97 -10.37 11.24
CA LYS A 389 -17.80 -9.15 12.01
C LYS A 389 -16.96 -9.37 13.28
N PRO A 390 -16.29 -8.33 13.78
CA PRO A 390 -15.78 -8.29 15.15
C PRO A 390 -16.91 -8.31 16.18
N ASP A 391 -16.87 -9.24 17.13
CA ASP A 391 -17.90 -9.37 18.17
C ASP A 391 -17.89 -8.22 19.17
N GLY A 392 -19.08 -7.68 19.49
CA GLY A 392 -19.26 -6.60 20.47
C GLY A 392 -18.94 -5.20 19.95
N GLU A 393 -18.57 -5.07 18.68
CA GLU A 393 -18.28 -3.80 18.02
C GLU A 393 -19.49 -3.30 17.21
N LEU A 394 -19.50 -2.00 16.96
CA LEU A 394 -20.54 -1.30 16.20
C LEU A 394 -20.03 -0.79 14.85
N GLU A 395 -18.74 -0.48 14.75
CA GLU A 395 -18.12 -0.05 13.51
C GLU A 395 -16.83 -0.84 13.26
N THR A 396 -16.64 -1.27 12.02
CA THR A 396 -15.31 -1.49 11.45
C THR A 396 -14.92 -0.23 10.68
N MET A 397 -13.65 0.14 10.73
CA MET A 397 -13.15 1.40 10.18
C MET A 397 -11.87 1.16 9.38
N GLY A 398 -10.73 1.76 9.73
CA GLY A 398 -9.48 1.57 8.97
C GLY A 398 -9.15 0.09 8.79
N MET A 399 -8.95 -0.32 7.55
CA MET A 399 -8.59 -1.68 7.18
C MET A 399 -7.28 -1.70 6.38
N MET A 400 -6.45 -2.71 6.63
CA MET A 400 -5.19 -2.87 5.90
C MET A 400 -4.73 -4.32 5.85
N VAL A 401 -4.19 -4.74 4.71
CA VAL A 401 -3.46 -5.99 4.60
C VAL A 401 -2.04 -5.79 5.14
N TYR A 402 -1.63 -6.66 6.05
CA TYR A 402 -0.31 -6.66 6.64
C TYR A 402 0.22 -8.08 6.79
N ASN A 403 1.41 -8.34 6.25
CA ASN A 403 2.12 -9.62 6.32
C ASN A 403 1.21 -10.85 6.09
N GLY A 404 0.42 -10.78 5.01
CA GLY A 404 -0.44 -11.85 4.55
C GLY A 404 -1.86 -11.92 5.15
N LYS A 405 -2.23 -11.01 6.05
CA LYS A 405 -3.55 -11.03 6.72
C LYS A 405 -4.23 -9.67 6.68
N LEU A 406 -5.57 -9.66 6.68
CA LEU A 406 -6.37 -8.43 6.77
C LEU A 406 -6.62 -8.05 8.23
N TYR A 407 -6.42 -6.78 8.55
CA TYR A 407 -6.68 -6.20 9.88
C TYR A 407 -7.74 -5.10 9.77
N ALA A 408 -8.56 -4.95 10.82
CA ALA A 408 -9.57 -3.92 10.92
C ALA A 408 -9.58 -3.32 12.34
N GLY A 409 -9.57 -1.99 12.42
CA GLY A 409 -9.81 -1.27 13.67
C GLY A 409 -11.30 -1.06 13.94
N THR A 410 -11.68 -0.89 15.20
CA THR A 410 -13.09 -0.92 15.62
C THR A 410 -13.51 0.19 16.57
N LEU A 411 -14.84 0.38 16.68
CA LEU A 411 -15.55 1.12 17.74
C LEU A 411 -16.62 0.19 18.32
N PRO A 412 -16.89 0.20 19.65
CA PRO A 412 -16.49 1.21 20.61
C PRO A 412 -15.23 0.93 21.43
N SER A 413 -14.58 -0.21 21.21
CA SER A 413 -13.50 -0.64 22.08
C SER A 413 -12.11 -0.14 21.66
N SER A 414 -11.94 0.39 20.44
CA SER A 414 -10.63 0.69 19.88
C SER A 414 -9.68 -0.51 19.87
N ARG A 415 -10.21 -1.69 19.56
CA ARG A 415 -9.41 -2.88 19.31
C ARG A 415 -9.11 -3.02 17.82
N VAL A 416 -8.13 -3.86 17.52
CA VAL A 416 -7.80 -4.30 16.18
C VAL A 416 -8.05 -5.80 16.09
N TYR A 417 -8.76 -6.21 15.05
CA TYR A 417 -9.08 -7.59 14.74
C TYR A 417 -8.38 -8.02 13.46
N ARG A 418 -8.04 -9.29 13.38
CA ARG A 418 -7.49 -9.95 12.19
C ARG A 418 -8.52 -10.92 11.62
N LEU A 419 -8.65 -10.96 10.29
CA LEU A 419 -9.47 -11.96 9.61
C LEU A 419 -8.73 -13.30 9.58
N ASP A 420 -9.22 -14.27 10.36
CA ASP A 420 -8.75 -15.66 10.39
C ASP A 420 -9.82 -16.58 9.76
N GLY A 421 -9.41 -17.41 8.80
CA GLY A 421 -10.36 -18.10 7.92
C GLY A 421 -11.19 -17.15 7.05
N GLU A 422 -12.36 -17.62 6.61
CA GLU A 422 -13.22 -16.87 5.67
C GLU A 422 -14.03 -15.75 6.36
N ASN A 423 -14.52 -15.99 7.58
CA ASN A 423 -15.52 -15.15 8.25
C ASN A 423 -15.26 -14.93 9.75
N THR A 424 -14.08 -15.30 10.28
CA THR A 424 -13.79 -15.19 11.71
C THR A 424 -12.86 -14.02 11.98
N TRP A 425 -13.29 -13.09 12.84
CA TRP A 425 -12.49 -11.95 13.25
C TRP A 425 -11.94 -12.18 14.65
N THR A 426 -10.63 -12.34 14.75
CA THR A 426 -9.93 -12.59 16.03
C THR A 426 -9.34 -11.29 16.55
N PRO A 427 -9.63 -10.87 17.81
CA PRO A 427 -8.99 -9.71 18.40
C PRO A 427 -7.50 -9.99 18.56
N VAL A 428 -6.67 -9.09 18.04
CA VAL A 428 -5.20 -9.20 18.11
C VAL A 428 -4.58 -8.09 18.95
N SER A 429 -5.42 -7.25 19.55
CA SER A 429 -5.00 -6.20 20.47
C SER A 429 -5.91 -6.17 21.70
N GLU A 430 -5.36 -5.68 22.80
CA GLU A 430 -6.18 -5.07 23.84
C GLU A 430 -6.80 -3.75 23.33
N GLN A 431 -7.59 -3.07 24.17
CA GLN A 431 -8.05 -1.72 23.83
C GLN A 431 -6.83 -0.80 23.65
N LEU A 432 -6.60 -0.32 22.43
CA LEU A 432 -5.51 0.60 22.12
C LEU A 432 -5.77 2.00 22.70
N ASP A 433 -7.03 2.32 22.98
CA ASP A 433 -7.44 3.57 23.60
C ASP A 433 -8.32 3.29 24.82
N THR A 434 -7.83 3.76 25.98
CA THR A 434 -8.47 3.58 27.29
C THR A 434 -9.05 4.88 27.84
N ALA A 435 -9.11 5.94 27.03
CA ALA A 435 -9.65 7.22 27.45
C ALA A 435 -11.13 7.10 27.89
N PRO A 436 -11.55 7.86 28.92
CA PRO A 436 -12.94 7.84 29.38
C PRO A 436 -13.89 8.40 28.31
N GLY A 437 -15.17 8.01 28.36
CA GLY A 437 -16.19 8.48 27.42
C GLY A 437 -17.05 7.35 26.86
N LYS A 438 -17.84 7.64 25.83
CA LYS A 438 -18.76 6.66 25.21
C LYS A 438 -18.15 5.86 24.06
N TYR A 439 -17.28 6.47 23.26
CA TYR A 439 -16.70 5.84 22.08
C TYR A 439 -15.17 5.97 22.07
N ARG A 440 -14.49 4.88 21.70
CA ARG A 440 -13.08 4.89 21.29
C ARG A 440 -12.97 4.23 19.92
N ARG A 441 -11.99 4.66 19.12
CA ARG A 441 -11.75 4.19 17.75
C ARG A 441 -10.30 3.81 17.55
N ALA A 442 -10.08 2.68 16.89
CA ALA A 442 -8.85 2.39 16.15
C ALA A 442 -9.13 2.72 14.67
N TRP A 443 -8.72 3.91 14.21
CA TRP A 443 -9.35 4.55 13.04
C TRP A 443 -8.55 4.47 11.73
N SER A 444 -7.26 4.77 11.80
CA SER A 444 -6.38 4.93 10.63
C SER A 444 -5.26 3.92 10.68
N MET A 445 -4.75 3.51 9.52
CA MET A 445 -3.66 2.52 9.42
C MET A 445 -2.63 2.89 8.34
N ALA A 446 -1.39 2.44 8.52
CA ALA A 446 -0.31 2.55 7.54
C ALA A 446 0.69 1.40 7.67
N LEU A 447 1.31 1.00 6.56
CA LEU A 447 2.45 0.10 6.54
C LEU A 447 3.73 0.93 6.49
N TYR A 448 4.57 0.88 7.53
CA TYR A 448 5.82 1.63 7.60
C TYR A 448 6.88 0.85 8.36
N GLN A 449 8.13 0.85 7.86
CA GLN A 449 9.24 0.08 8.43
C GLN A 449 8.87 -1.38 8.76
N GLY A 450 8.10 -2.02 7.87
CA GLY A 450 7.64 -3.40 8.04
C GLY A 450 6.63 -3.64 9.18
N LYS A 451 5.99 -2.60 9.72
CA LYS A 451 5.00 -2.69 10.79
C LYS A 451 3.67 -2.05 10.37
N LEU A 452 2.58 -2.53 10.95
CA LEU A 452 1.26 -1.93 10.81
C LEU A 452 1.06 -0.87 11.90
N PHE A 453 0.95 0.40 11.51
CA PHE A 453 0.63 1.50 12.41
C PHE A 453 -0.88 1.68 12.53
N CYS A 454 -1.35 2.11 13.69
CA CYS A 454 -2.75 2.38 13.98
C CYS A 454 -2.89 3.66 14.82
N GLY A 455 -3.78 4.57 14.39
CA GLY A 455 -4.09 5.81 15.09
C GLY A 455 -5.44 5.75 15.80
N THR A 456 -5.56 6.40 16.96
CA THR A 456 -6.76 6.29 17.81
C THR A 456 -7.52 7.61 18.03
N LEU A 457 -8.73 7.46 18.59
CA LEU A 457 -9.58 8.51 19.16
C LEU A 457 -10.22 7.97 20.44
N PRO A 458 -10.35 8.76 21.53
CA PRO A 458 -10.05 10.18 21.65
C PRO A 458 -8.68 10.53 22.24
N SER A 459 -7.83 9.54 22.49
CA SER A 459 -6.49 9.80 23.05
C SER A 459 -5.49 10.37 22.04
N GLY A 460 -5.76 10.21 20.73
CA GLY A 460 -4.83 10.55 19.66
C GLY A 460 -3.51 9.78 19.72
N ASN A 461 -3.50 8.61 20.36
CA ASN A 461 -2.32 7.76 20.43
C ASN A 461 -2.07 7.06 19.09
N VAL A 462 -0.80 6.77 18.83
CA VAL A 462 -0.36 5.92 17.74
C VAL A 462 0.24 4.65 18.32
N TRP A 463 -0.05 3.52 17.70
CA TRP A 463 0.48 2.21 18.04
C TRP A 463 1.05 1.56 16.78
N SER A 464 2.03 0.67 16.95
CA SER A 464 2.50 -0.20 15.87
C SER A 464 2.36 -1.66 16.26
N LEU A 465 2.05 -2.49 15.27
CA LEU A 465 1.93 -3.93 15.36
C LEU A 465 3.05 -4.60 14.56
N GLN A 466 3.69 -5.58 15.19
CA GLN A 466 4.55 -6.55 14.53
C GLN A 466 3.94 -7.95 14.65
N ALA A 467 3.68 -8.59 13.51
CA ALA A 467 3.32 -10.00 13.40
C ALA A 467 4.16 -10.58 12.26
N GLY A 468 5.08 -11.47 12.60
CA GLY A 468 6.16 -11.94 11.72
C GLY A 468 7.29 -10.90 11.60
N GLY A 469 8.15 -11.09 10.59
CA GLY A 469 9.09 -10.06 10.17
C GLY A 469 8.71 -9.54 8.80
N CYS A 470 8.69 -8.23 8.64
CA CYS A 470 8.47 -7.58 7.36
C CYS A 470 9.43 -6.41 7.24
N VAL A 471 9.81 -6.10 6.01
CA VAL A 471 10.63 -4.93 5.66
C VAL A 471 9.97 -4.21 4.49
N THR A 472 10.07 -2.89 4.48
CA THR A 472 9.44 -2.03 3.47
C THR A 472 10.46 -1.06 2.91
N HIS A 473 10.39 -0.82 1.60
CA HIS A 473 11.01 0.35 0.99
C HIS A 473 10.04 1.51 1.15
N ASP A 474 10.25 2.36 2.16
CA ASP A 474 9.35 3.45 2.55
C ASP A 474 9.43 4.68 1.61
N HIS A 475 9.80 4.45 0.34
CA HIS A 475 9.68 5.39 -0.77
C HIS A 475 8.83 4.74 -1.87
N ALA A 476 8.18 5.57 -2.69
CA ALA A 476 7.45 5.06 -3.85
C ALA A 476 8.43 4.44 -4.85
N LEU A 477 8.26 3.16 -5.18
CA LEU A 477 9.07 2.50 -6.20
C LEU A 477 8.88 3.20 -7.54
N ALA A 478 9.96 3.73 -8.11
CA ALA A 478 9.90 4.45 -9.38
C ALA A 478 9.35 3.56 -10.52
N PRO A 479 8.54 4.11 -11.44
CA PRO A 479 8.02 3.37 -12.58
C PRO A 479 9.13 2.95 -13.56
N GLY A 480 8.74 2.16 -14.55
CA GLY A 480 9.65 1.51 -15.48
C GLY A 480 10.11 0.14 -14.96
N TRP A 481 11.19 -0.36 -15.56
CA TRP A 481 11.84 -1.59 -15.15
C TRP A 481 12.65 -1.36 -13.87
N ARG A 482 12.49 -2.26 -12.90
CA ARG A 482 13.26 -2.29 -11.66
C ARG A 482 13.72 -3.71 -11.39
N HIS A 483 14.99 -3.84 -11.00
CA HIS A 483 15.54 -5.10 -10.54
C HIS A 483 15.35 -5.19 -9.03
N LEU A 484 14.60 -6.19 -8.59
CA LEU A 484 14.28 -6.40 -7.18
C LEU A 484 14.99 -7.64 -6.66
N ALA A 485 15.50 -7.56 -5.43
CA ALA A 485 15.88 -8.74 -4.68
C ALA A 485 15.36 -8.71 -3.24
N ALA A 486 14.83 -9.85 -2.80
CA ALA A 486 14.41 -10.10 -1.43
C ALA A 486 15.26 -11.23 -0.86
N VAL A 487 15.96 -10.97 0.24
CA VAL A 487 16.93 -11.90 0.82
C VAL A 487 16.54 -12.19 2.26
N ARG A 488 16.55 -13.47 2.62
CA ARG A 488 16.63 -13.92 4.01
C ARG A 488 18.05 -14.43 4.26
N GLN A 489 18.74 -13.83 5.23
CA GLN A 489 20.05 -14.25 5.71
C GLN A 489 19.98 -14.50 7.23
N GLY A 490 19.86 -15.76 7.63
CA GLY A 490 19.54 -16.18 8.97
C GLY A 490 18.24 -15.55 9.45
N ARG A 491 18.37 -14.53 10.30
CA ARG A 491 17.26 -13.76 10.87
C ARG A 491 17.01 -12.43 10.15
N ASP A 492 17.93 -12.00 9.31
CA ASP A 492 17.85 -10.71 8.64
C ASP A 492 17.04 -10.84 7.36
N LEU A 493 16.16 -9.88 7.15
CA LEU A 493 15.40 -9.67 5.91
C LEU A 493 15.94 -8.42 5.24
N LEU A 494 16.29 -8.53 3.96
CA LEU A 494 16.90 -7.46 3.19
C LEU A 494 16.13 -7.26 1.89
N LEU A 495 15.92 -5.99 1.52
CA LEU A 495 15.37 -5.60 0.22
C LEU A 495 16.40 -4.81 -0.57
N TYR A 496 16.49 -5.13 -1.86
CA TYR A 496 17.32 -4.43 -2.82
C TYR A 496 16.49 -3.94 -4.00
N VAL A 497 16.81 -2.74 -4.48
CA VAL A 497 16.28 -2.15 -5.71
C VAL A 497 17.49 -1.74 -6.55
N ASP A 498 17.51 -2.16 -7.82
CA ASP A 498 18.54 -1.80 -8.80
C ASP A 498 19.97 -2.06 -8.28
N GLY A 499 20.14 -3.19 -7.59
CA GLY A 499 21.42 -3.63 -7.03
C GLY A 499 21.84 -2.95 -5.72
N VAL A 500 21.02 -2.05 -5.17
CA VAL A 500 21.31 -1.30 -3.94
C VAL A 500 20.37 -1.75 -2.81
N ARG A 501 20.91 -2.00 -1.61
CA ARG A 501 20.09 -2.33 -0.43
C ARG A 501 19.27 -1.11 0.00
N VAL A 502 17.95 -1.24 0.00
CA VAL A 502 17.02 -0.14 0.34
C VAL A 502 16.33 -0.32 1.69
N ALA A 503 16.25 -1.56 2.21
CA ALA A 503 15.69 -1.82 3.52
C ALA A 503 16.34 -3.05 4.16
N ALA A 504 16.33 -3.08 5.49
CA ALA A 504 16.75 -4.20 6.31
C ALA A 504 15.89 -4.28 7.57
N GLY A 505 15.71 -5.49 8.08
CA GLY A 505 14.98 -5.75 9.30
C GLY A 505 15.28 -7.15 9.81
N THR A 506 14.77 -7.49 10.98
CA THR A 506 15.07 -8.77 11.63
C THR A 506 13.77 -9.46 12.01
N LEU A 507 13.72 -10.78 11.78
CA LEU A 507 12.63 -11.63 12.24
C LEU A 507 12.46 -11.52 13.77
N PRO A 508 11.27 -11.77 14.33
CA PRO A 508 11.04 -11.79 15.79
C PRO A 508 11.38 -13.15 16.44
N GLY A 509 11.57 -13.17 17.77
CA GLY A 509 11.89 -14.38 18.56
C GLY A 509 13.37 -14.80 18.51
N ASP A 510 13.72 -15.99 19.01
CA ASP A 510 15.11 -16.52 19.00
C ASP A 510 15.24 -17.92 18.33
N SER A 511 14.12 -18.60 18.11
CA SER A 511 14.05 -19.95 17.52
C SER A 511 14.18 -19.96 15.99
N PRO A 512 14.50 -21.11 15.36
CA PRO A 512 14.48 -21.22 13.91
C PRO A 512 13.11 -20.82 13.35
N PHE A 513 13.13 -19.87 12.43
CA PHE A 513 11.94 -19.31 11.80
C PHE A 513 11.59 -20.12 10.56
N ASP A 514 10.90 -21.25 10.74
CA ASP A 514 10.52 -22.11 9.62
C ASP A 514 9.31 -21.50 8.89
N ILE A 515 9.41 -21.20 7.60
CA ILE A 515 8.31 -20.67 6.79
C ILE A 515 7.74 -21.71 5.82
N SER A 516 8.06 -22.99 6.01
CA SER A 516 7.59 -24.02 5.09
C SER A 516 6.06 -24.09 5.02
N SER A 517 5.56 -24.06 3.79
CA SER A 517 4.14 -24.13 3.45
C SER A 517 3.90 -25.21 2.38
N ASP A 518 2.71 -25.80 2.40
CA ASP A 518 2.23 -26.71 1.36
C ASP A 518 1.50 -25.94 0.23
N THR A 519 1.30 -24.63 0.41
CA THR A 519 0.85 -23.73 -0.66
C THR A 519 1.86 -23.77 -1.81
N PRO A 520 1.42 -23.75 -3.08
CA PRO A 520 2.32 -23.55 -4.21
C PRO A 520 2.99 -22.17 -4.21
N LEU A 521 4.01 -21.98 -5.05
CA LEU A 521 4.54 -20.63 -5.31
C LEU A 521 3.60 -19.91 -6.29
N GLN A 522 3.01 -18.82 -5.83
CA GLN A 522 2.18 -17.93 -6.65
C GLN A 522 3.06 -16.81 -7.22
N ILE A 523 3.00 -16.61 -8.53
CA ILE A 523 3.75 -15.57 -9.25
C ILE A 523 2.75 -14.58 -9.85
N GLY A 524 2.81 -13.32 -9.44
CA GLY A 524 1.86 -12.27 -9.80
C GLY A 524 0.58 -12.25 -8.97
N ARG A 525 0.57 -12.91 -7.80
CA ARG A 525 -0.55 -12.91 -6.86
C ARG A 525 -0.07 -13.17 -5.42
N GLY A 526 -0.82 -12.63 -4.46
CA GLY A 526 -0.65 -12.88 -3.04
C GLY A 526 -1.88 -12.51 -2.21
N PRO A 527 -1.72 -12.38 -0.88
CA PRO A 527 -2.82 -12.10 0.03
C PRO A 527 -3.47 -10.72 -0.16
N GLY A 528 -2.77 -9.75 -0.74
CA GLY A 528 -3.34 -8.46 -1.12
C GLY A 528 -4.12 -8.59 -2.43
N ASP A 529 -3.43 -8.45 -3.55
CA ASP A 529 -4.03 -8.30 -4.88
C ASP A 529 -3.19 -8.98 -5.98
N TYR A 530 -3.75 -9.08 -7.19
CA TYR A 530 -3.04 -9.53 -8.38
C TYR A 530 -2.10 -8.45 -8.90
N PHE A 531 -0.97 -8.87 -9.47
CA PHE A 531 0.01 -7.93 -9.98
C PHE A 531 -0.49 -7.19 -11.23
N ASN A 532 -0.38 -5.87 -11.25
CA ASN A 532 -0.64 -5.03 -12.42
C ASN A 532 0.68 -4.52 -13.01
N GLY A 533 1.24 -5.27 -13.97
CA GLY A 533 2.53 -4.92 -14.57
C GLY A 533 3.16 -6.01 -15.43
N TYR A 534 4.48 -5.92 -15.57
CA TYR A 534 5.30 -6.85 -16.33
C TYR A 534 6.35 -7.50 -15.43
N MET A 535 6.72 -8.75 -15.69
CA MET A 535 7.79 -9.44 -14.99
C MET A 535 8.71 -10.17 -15.97
N ARG A 536 9.99 -10.33 -15.63
CA ARG A 536 10.92 -11.22 -16.33
C ARG A 536 12.05 -11.67 -15.41
N ASN A 537 12.76 -12.71 -15.83
CA ASN A 537 13.95 -13.27 -15.17
C ASN A 537 13.73 -13.55 -13.68
N LEU A 538 12.65 -14.25 -13.32
CA LEU A 538 12.45 -14.68 -11.94
C LEU A 538 13.45 -15.79 -11.59
N GLN A 539 14.32 -15.52 -10.62
CA GLN A 539 15.32 -16.43 -10.10
C GLN A 539 15.12 -16.64 -8.59
N ALA A 540 15.22 -17.89 -8.15
CA ALA A 540 15.21 -18.27 -6.76
C ALA A 540 16.51 -18.99 -6.40
N TYR A 541 17.09 -18.66 -5.25
CA TYR A 541 18.28 -19.29 -4.70
C TYR A 541 17.99 -19.82 -3.30
N THR A 542 18.42 -21.03 -2.99
CA THR A 542 18.37 -21.64 -1.63
C THR A 542 19.56 -21.20 -0.75
N ARG A 543 20.01 -19.95 -0.94
CA ARG A 543 21.02 -19.28 -0.12
C ARG A 543 20.82 -17.78 -0.17
N ALA A 544 21.39 -17.08 0.80
CA ALA A 544 21.52 -15.62 0.74
C ALA A 544 22.60 -15.24 -0.29
N LEU A 545 22.22 -14.46 -1.31
CA LEU A 545 23.18 -13.77 -2.17
C LEU A 545 23.74 -12.56 -1.41
N SER A 546 25.04 -12.30 -1.59
CA SER A 546 25.69 -11.09 -1.10
C SER A 546 25.28 -9.86 -1.93
N GLU A 547 25.44 -8.67 -1.35
CA GLU A 547 25.22 -7.39 -2.06
C GLU A 547 26.02 -7.29 -3.36
N ALA A 548 27.26 -7.80 -3.38
CA ALA A 548 28.09 -7.82 -4.58
C ALA A 548 27.52 -8.71 -5.69
N GLU A 549 26.99 -9.90 -5.34
CA GLU A 549 26.35 -10.81 -6.29
C GLU A 549 25.05 -10.21 -6.85
N ILE A 550 24.22 -9.60 -6.00
CA ILE A 550 22.97 -8.94 -6.42
C ILE A 550 23.27 -7.77 -7.37
N LYS A 551 24.28 -6.95 -7.04
CA LYS A 551 24.72 -5.87 -7.92
C LYS A 551 25.26 -6.40 -9.25
N GLN A 552 26.01 -7.50 -9.23
CA GLN A 552 26.50 -8.13 -10.45
C GLN A 552 25.36 -8.61 -11.36
N TRP A 553 24.31 -9.21 -10.79
CA TRP A 553 23.12 -9.61 -11.53
C TRP A 553 22.40 -8.42 -12.15
N TYR A 554 22.20 -7.35 -11.38
CA TYR A 554 21.64 -6.10 -11.90
C TYR A 554 22.47 -5.57 -13.09
N GLU A 555 23.78 -5.43 -12.94
CA GLU A 555 24.66 -4.89 -13.99
C GLU A 555 24.73 -5.77 -15.24
N LYS A 556 24.60 -7.09 -15.07
CA LYS A 556 24.60 -8.06 -16.17
C LYS A 556 23.29 -8.03 -16.98
N GLU A 557 22.17 -7.80 -16.31
CA GLU A 557 20.84 -7.91 -16.89
C GLU A 557 20.19 -6.57 -17.23
N LYS A 558 20.74 -5.45 -16.73
CA LYS A 558 20.20 -4.13 -17.02
C LYS A 558 20.16 -3.89 -18.53
N PRO A 559 19.07 -3.34 -19.06
CA PRO A 559 19.01 -2.94 -20.47
C PRO A 559 20.17 -2.00 -20.81
N LEU A 560 20.80 -2.17 -21.98
CA LEU A 560 21.86 -1.29 -22.47
C LEU A 560 21.36 0.12 -22.87
N THR A 561 20.06 0.38 -22.73
CA THR A 561 19.36 1.59 -23.20
C THR A 561 19.00 2.58 -22.09
N GLU A 562 19.48 2.39 -20.86
CA GLU A 562 19.44 3.41 -19.78
C GLU A 562 20.66 4.34 -19.77
#